data_AF-A0A432XFD4-F1
#
_entry.id   AF-A0A432XFD4-F1
#
_cell.length_a   1.000
_cell.length_b   1.000
_cell.length_c   1.000
_cell.angle_alpha   90.00
_cell.angle_beta   90.00
_cell.angle_gamma   90.00
#
_symmetry.space_group_name_H-M   'P 1'
#
loop_
_entity.id
_entity.type
_entity.pdbx_description
1 polymer ?
#
loop_
_entity_poly.entity_id
_entity_poly.type
_entity_poly.pdbx_seq_one_letter_code
_entity_poly.pdbx_strand_id
1 'polypeptide(L)'
;MAGLIPKSFIHDLIERADVVELVDSRVPLKKAGRNYQACCPFHNEKSPSFTVAPDKQFYHCFGCGEHGNALDFLMKFDGLEFPEAVEELAHMLGLEVPRETSSNPAADARKRAQESSDYEQMELAAKFFAHQLRQHSNSTRVIEYLKGRGLSGEIVKQFQIGYAPDGWDSLLSSLGKDQRSKDQLVALKLVNRNDQGRYYDFFRDRVMFPIRDRRGRVVGFGGRILEGDGPKYLNSPETRIFHKGRELYGFYEARQANRELQQVVIVEGYMDVVALAQAGISYAVASLGTATTTEQLQMLFRATRKVVCCYDGDRAGRDAAWRALENALPLLNDGIELSFLFLPDGEDPDTLVRKEGASAFTERLNQAQSFTDYFFAHLTETIDVQSDAGKSLLLKQAKPLIERVASEFYRDTLMERLARLLRRETSQLASQIKAPTAAKAPQDGLKMTPMRRAIGLLVQHPYLGQEIPLHHELRGLKQPGIELLLKLHEQTQAQALTSAQLLELWRGEPEEKALRQLARWQHHLETDRVNQEFFDIFAYFIDQFVEQRANELLEKERTAPLNRTEKQEYLTLLQYLKDREKR
;
A
#
# COMPACT_ATOMS: atom_id res chain seq x y z
N MET A 1 9.40 13.55 -4.90
CA MET A 1 8.70 13.66 -3.61
C MET A 1 7.88 14.94 -3.65
N ALA A 2 6.55 14.82 -3.51
CA ALA A 2 5.68 15.97 -3.33
C ALA A 2 6.11 16.71 -2.06
N GLY A 3 6.11 18.05 -2.07
CA GLY A 3 6.36 18.83 -0.86
C GLY A 3 5.46 18.32 0.26
N LEU A 4 6.04 18.13 1.45
CA LEU A 4 5.33 17.68 2.64
C LEU A 4 4.09 18.57 2.81
N ILE A 5 2.91 17.99 2.88
CA ILE A 5 1.72 18.76 3.22
C ILE A 5 1.86 19.10 4.71
N PRO A 6 1.69 20.38 5.13
CA PRO A 6 1.92 20.77 6.51
C PRO A 6 1.07 19.93 7.43
N LYS A 7 1.68 19.40 8.50
CA LYS A 7 0.95 18.63 9.51
C LYS A 7 -0.21 19.45 10.09
N SER A 8 -0.04 20.77 10.24
CA SER A 8 -1.11 21.69 10.65
C SER A 8 -2.27 21.73 9.65
N PHE A 9 -2.01 21.76 8.35
CA PHE A 9 -3.09 21.73 7.37
C PHE A 9 -3.81 20.39 7.34
N ILE A 10 -3.09 19.27 7.42
CA ILE A 10 -3.71 17.95 7.51
C ILE A 10 -4.61 17.88 8.75
N HIS A 11 -4.15 18.44 9.86
CA HIS A 11 -4.91 18.54 11.10
C HIS A 11 -6.19 19.39 10.93
N ASP A 12 -6.09 20.59 10.37
CA ASP A 12 -7.23 21.47 10.08
C ASP A 12 -8.22 20.81 9.09
N LEU A 13 -7.69 20.04 8.14
CA LEU A 13 -8.47 19.35 7.13
C LEU A 13 -9.30 18.22 7.75
N ILE A 14 -8.71 17.44 8.65
CA ILE A 14 -9.42 16.41 9.41
C ILE A 14 -10.44 17.04 10.37
N GLU A 15 -10.14 18.19 10.96
CA GLU A 15 -11.08 18.93 11.83
C GLU A 15 -12.37 19.32 11.10
N ARG A 16 -12.23 19.78 9.85
CA ARG A 16 -13.35 20.25 9.03
C ARG A 16 -14.10 19.13 8.34
N ALA A 17 -13.50 17.95 8.23
CA ALA A 17 -14.12 16.81 7.60
C ALA A 17 -15.20 16.23 8.51
N ASP A 18 -16.37 15.93 7.95
CA ASP A 18 -17.35 15.06 8.60
C ASP A 18 -17.22 13.65 8.03
N VAL A 19 -16.68 12.72 8.85
CA VAL A 19 -16.51 11.32 8.46
C VAL A 19 -17.86 10.65 8.15
N VAL A 20 -18.96 11.09 8.77
CA VAL A 20 -20.29 10.54 8.53
C VAL A 20 -20.76 10.92 7.14
N GLU A 21 -20.72 12.20 6.78
CA GLU A 21 -21.13 12.67 5.44
C GLU A 21 -20.25 12.06 4.35
N LEU A 22 -18.94 12.03 4.58
CA LEU A 22 -17.98 11.45 3.65
C LEU A 22 -18.29 9.97 3.38
N VAL A 23 -18.50 9.17 4.43
CA VAL A 23 -18.81 7.76 4.27
C VAL A 23 -20.20 7.58 3.68
N ASP A 24 -21.22 8.29 4.16
CA ASP A 24 -22.61 8.16 3.69
C ASP A 24 -22.76 8.45 2.19
N SER A 25 -21.94 9.37 1.66
CA SER A 25 -21.87 9.66 0.22
C SER A 25 -21.46 8.47 -0.65
N ARG A 26 -20.79 7.47 -0.05
CA ARG A 26 -20.21 6.30 -0.73
C ARG A 26 -20.86 4.98 -0.29
N VAL A 27 -21.25 4.89 0.98
CA VAL A 27 -21.82 3.71 1.63
C VAL A 27 -23.01 4.15 2.48
N PRO A 28 -24.24 3.79 2.12
CA PRO A 28 -25.43 4.23 2.85
C PRO A 28 -25.39 3.82 4.32
N LEU A 29 -25.34 4.81 5.21
CA LEU A 29 -25.29 4.64 6.66
C LEU A 29 -26.70 4.62 7.27
N LYS A 30 -26.87 3.80 8.30
CA LYS A 30 -28.09 3.77 9.15
C LYS A 30 -27.74 4.20 10.56
N LYS A 31 -28.56 5.07 11.16
CA LYS A 31 -28.35 5.52 12.54
C LYS A 31 -28.60 4.37 13.52
N ALA A 32 -27.66 4.16 14.44
CA ALA A 32 -27.68 3.11 15.46
C ALA A 32 -27.22 3.68 16.82
N GLY A 33 -28.18 4.18 17.61
CA GLY A 33 -27.89 4.87 18.86
C GLY A 33 -27.15 6.19 18.63
N ARG A 34 -25.96 6.33 19.22
CA ARG A 34 -25.06 7.50 19.06
C ARG A 34 -24.20 7.42 17.79
N ASN A 35 -24.09 6.25 17.18
CA ASN A 35 -23.25 5.99 16.01
C ASN A 35 -24.07 5.74 14.75
N TYR A 36 -23.38 5.55 13.63
CA TYR A 36 -23.94 5.09 12.36
C TYR A 36 -23.36 3.73 12.01
N GLN A 37 -24.12 2.91 11.28
CA GLN A 37 -23.73 1.56 10.89
C GLN A 37 -24.06 1.24 9.44
N ALA A 38 -23.23 0.39 8.82
CA ALA A 38 -23.45 -0.20 7.51
C ALA A 38 -22.80 -1.59 7.40
N CYS A 39 -23.08 -2.31 6.32
CA CYS A 39 -22.19 -3.40 5.90
C CYS A 39 -20.85 -2.79 5.46
N CYS A 40 -19.76 -3.42 5.86
CA CYS A 40 -18.43 -2.94 5.60
C CYS A 40 -18.14 -2.92 4.10
N PRO A 41 -17.63 -1.80 3.56
CA PRO A 41 -17.24 -1.74 2.15
C PRO A 41 -15.91 -2.46 1.86
N PHE A 42 -15.19 -2.89 2.90
CA PHE A 42 -13.82 -3.42 2.78
C PHE A 42 -13.75 -4.95 2.89
N HIS A 43 -14.87 -5.61 3.20
CA HIS A 43 -15.00 -7.05 3.18
C HIS A 43 -16.46 -7.44 2.97
N ASN A 44 -16.71 -8.65 2.46
CA ASN A 44 -18.06 -9.09 2.15
C ASN A 44 -18.77 -9.63 3.40
N GLU A 45 -19.89 -9.02 3.79
CA GLU A 45 -20.70 -9.44 4.93
C GLU A 45 -22.20 -9.22 4.71
N LYS A 46 -23.03 -9.97 5.43
CA LYS A 46 -24.51 -9.87 5.35
C LYS A 46 -25.13 -9.05 6.49
N SER A 47 -24.42 -8.91 7.60
CA SER A 47 -24.85 -8.16 8.78
C SER A 47 -23.97 -6.91 8.94
N PRO A 48 -24.53 -5.75 9.28
CA PRO A 48 -23.73 -4.54 9.50
C PRO A 48 -22.70 -4.70 10.62
N SER A 49 -21.41 -4.61 10.30
CA SER A 49 -20.33 -4.54 11.31
C SER A 49 -19.49 -3.27 11.21
N PHE A 50 -19.70 -2.45 10.18
CA PHE A 50 -19.02 -1.17 10.01
C PHE A 50 -19.73 -0.08 10.81
N THR A 51 -19.02 0.53 11.74
CA THR A 51 -19.55 1.59 12.62
C THR A 51 -18.78 2.88 12.43
N VAL A 52 -19.49 3.99 12.27
CA VAL A 52 -18.93 5.35 12.18
C VAL A 52 -19.37 6.13 13.41
N ALA A 53 -18.39 6.64 14.17
CA ALA A 53 -18.60 7.38 15.41
C ALA A 53 -18.42 8.89 15.15
N PRO A 54 -19.51 9.69 15.13
CA PRO A 54 -19.45 11.12 14.77
C PRO A 54 -18.67 11.95 15.79
N ASP A 55 -18.79 11.61 17.07
CA ASP A 55 -18.09 12.24 18.18
C ASP A 55 -16.57 12.04 18.10
N LYS A 56 -16.14 10.88 17.60
CA LYS A 56 -14.73 10.53 17.45
C LYS A 56 -14.14 10.91 16.10
N GLN A 57 -14.97 11.29 15.12
CA GLN A 57 -14.60 11.46 13.71
C GLN A 57 -13.81 10.25 13.16
N PHE A 58 -14.27 9.04 13.51
CA PHE A 58 -13.55 7.79 13.29
C PHE A 58 -14.49 6.64 12.92
N TYR A 59 -14.04 5.74 12.04
CA TYR A 59 -14.76 4.53 11.68
C TYR A 59 -14.03 3.27 12.17
N HIS A 60 -14.79 2.21 12.43
CA HIS A 60 -14.27 0.89 12.78
C HIS A 60 -15.21 -0.22 12.31
N CYS A 61 -14.63 -1.26 11.71
CA CYS A 61 -15.32 -2.47 11.32
C CYS A 61 -15.09 -3.59 12.34
N PHE A 62 -16.16 -4.07 12.97
CA PHE A 62 -16.09 -5.18 13.93
C PHE A 62 -15.91 -6.56 13.27
N GLY A 63 -16.22 -6.70 11.98
CA GLY A 63 -16.00 -7.94 11.22
C GLY A 63 -14.53 -8.13 10.80
N CYS A 64 -13.99 -7.22 9.99
CA CYS A 64 -12.64 -7.34 9.43
C CYS A 64 -11.57 -6.53 10.17
N GLY A 65 -11.94 -5.70 11.16
CA GLY A 65 -11.00 -4.89 11.94
C GLY A 65 -10.50 -3.60 11.28
N GLU A 66 -10.97 -3.31 10.06
CA GLU A 66 -10.65 -2.11 9.29
C GLU A 66 -11.08 -0.82 10.03
N HIS A 67 -10.26 0.22 10.03
CA HIS A 67 -10.48 1.43 10.83
C HIS A 67 -9.67 2.62 10.36
N GLY A 68 -10.14 3.83 10.69
CA GLY A 68 -9.45 5.06 10.35
C GLY A 68 -10.31 6.31 10.44
N ASN A 69 -9.73 7.44 10.04
CA ASN A 69 -10.43 8.71 9.87
C ASN A 69 -10.91 8.90 8.41
N ALA A 70 -11.38 10.11 8.09
CA ALA A 70 -11.80 10.49 6.73
C ALA A 70 -10.76 10.22 5.64
N LEU A 71 -9.48 10.56 5.89
CA LEU A 71 -8.40 10.31 4.93
C LEU A 71 -8.13 8.82 4.75
N ASP A 72 -8.08 8.06 5.85
CA ASP A 72 -7.88 6.61 5.80
C ASP A 72 -9.01 5.93 4.98
N PHE A 73 -10.25 6.42 5.12
CA PHE A 73 -11.38 5.94 4.35
C PHE A 73 -11.19 6.20 2.85
N LEU A 74 -10.87 7.44 2.45
CA LEU A 74 -10.60 7.79 1.05
C LEU A 74 -9.46 6.96 0.45
N MET A 75 -8.37 6.79 1.20
CA MET A 75 -7.24 5.99 0.75
C MET A 75 -7.63 4.54 0.47
N LYS A 76 -8.45 3.94 1.33
CA LYS A 76 -8.83 2.54 1.19
C LYS A 76 -10.00 2.32 0.23
N PHE A 77 -11.01 3.17 0.30
CA PHE A 77 -12.24 3.04 -0.48
C PHE A 77 -12.04 3.50 -1.92
N ASP A 78 -11.43 4.68 -2.12
CA ASP A 78 -11.17 5.22 -3.47
C ASP A 78 -9.80 4.75 -4.03
N GLY A 79 -9.00 4.05 -3.23
CA GLY A 79 -7.70 3.52 -3.62
C GLY A 79 -6.63 4.59 -3.82
N LEU A 80 -6.80 5.73 -3.15
CA LEU A 80 -5.95 6.92 -3.22
C LEU A 80 -4.68 6.76 -2.38
N GLU A 81 -3.55 7.27 -2.89
CA GLU A 81 -2.35 7.46 -2.08
C GLU A 81 -2.54 8.68 -1.14
N PHE A 82 -1.79 8.75 -0.04
CA PHE A 82 -2.01 9.75 1.01
C PHE A 82 -2.10 11.21 0.50
N PRO A 83 -1.17 11.72 -0.35
CA PRO A 83 -1.30 13.08 -0.88
C PRO A 83 -2.56 13.29 -1.72
N GLU A 84 -3.01 12.25 -2.43
CA GLU A 84 -4.21 12.28 -3.25
C GLU A 84 -5.47 12.30 -2.39
N ALA A 85 -5.50 11.53 -1.31
CA ALA A 85 -6.59 11.56 -0.33
C ALA A 85 -6.69 12.93 0.35
N VAL A 86 -5.56 13.58 0.64
CA VAL A 86 -5.53 14.94 1.18
C VAL A 86 -6.03 15.97 0.16
N GLU A 87 -5.61 15.85 -1.11
CA GLU A 87 -6.09 16.69 -2.20
C GLU A 87 -7.60 16.53 -2.44
N GLU A 88 -8.10 15.29 -2.44
CA GLU A 88 -9.51 14.97 -2.64
C GLU A 88 -10.36 15.52 -1.48
N LEU A 89 -9.95 15.26 -0.23
CA LEU A 89 -10.69 15.76 0.94
C LEU A 89 -10.70 17.30 0.99
N ALA A 90 -9.58 17.94 0.64
CA ALA A 90 -9.51 19.39 0.54
C ALA A 90 -10.42 19.94 -0.56
N HIS A 91 -10.44 19.31 -1.74
CA HIS A 91 -11.33 19.69 -2.82
C HIS A 91 -12.81 19.55 -2.43
N MET A 92 -13.20 18.46 -1.76
CA MET A 92 -14.56 18.27 -1.23
C MET A 92 -14.97 19.39 -0.26
N LEU A 93 -14.03 19.90 0.53
CA LEU A 93 -14.24 20.99 1.48
C LEU A 93 -14.03 22.39 0.87
N GLY A 94 -13.74 22.49 -0.44
CA GLY A 94 -13.48 23.76 -1.12
C GLY A 94 -12.20 24.46 -0.66
N LEU A 95 -11.21 23.69 -0.19
CA LEU A 95 -9.92 24.17 0.33
C LEU A 95 -8.79 23.88 -0.66
N GLU A 96 -7.88 24.82 -0.83
CA GLU A 96 -6.61 24.57 -1.50
C GLU A 96 -5.62 23.94 -0.51
N VAL A 97 -4.92 22.88 -0.92
CA VAL A 97 -3.89 22.23 -0.09
C VAL A 97 -2.62 23.10 -0.06
N PRO A 98 -2.30 23.79 1.05
CA PRO A 98 -0.98 24.37 1.24
C PRO A 98 0.01 23.21 1.29
N ARG A 99 1.14 23.35 0.63
CA ARG A 99 2.25 22.40 0.77
C ARG A 99 3.35 23.15 1.48
N GLU A 100 3.97 22.52 2.49
CA GLU A 100 5.09 23.12 3.20
C GLU A 100 6.02 23.68 2.15
N THR A 101 6.30 24.95 2.35
CA THR A 101 7.35 25.69 1.72
C THR A 101 8.57 24.77 1.70
N SER A 102 8.84 24.12 0.56
CA SER A 102 10.23 23.87 0.25
C SER A 102 10.92 25.22 0.38
N SER A 103 12.22 25.22 0.66
CA SER A 103 13.02 26.44 0.75
C SER A 103 12.89 27.39 -0.47
N ASN A 104 12.14 27.00 -1.52
CA ASN A 104 11.79 27.80 -2.67
C ASN A 104 10.40 27.44 -3.31
N PRO A 105 9.28 28.09 -2.94
CA PRO A 105 7.94 27.87 -3.52
C PRO A 105 7.86 27.98 -5.04
N ALA A 106 8.69 28.85 -5.62
CA ALA A 106 8.77 29.02 -7.07
C ALA A 106 9.33 27.77 -7.76
N ALA A 107 10.21 27.01 -7.10
CA ALA A 107 10.77 25.77 -7.63
C ALA A 107 9.72 24.65 -7.65
N ASP A 108 8.89 24.53 -6.63
CA ASP A 108 7.80 23.54 -6.59
C ASP A 108 6.69 23.85 -7.59
N ALA A 109 6.29 25.12 -7.71
CA ALA A 109 5.33 25.54 -8.72
C ALA A 109 5.85 25.24 -10.14
N ARG A 110 7.14 25.52 -10.41
CA ARG A 110 7.80 25.15 -11.66
C ARG A 110 7.80 23.65 -11.89
N LYS A 111 8.06 22.84 -10.86
CA LYS A 111 8.06 21.38 -10.95
C LYS A 111 6.67 20.84 -11.28
N ARG A 112 5.60 21.32 -10.63
CA ARG A 112 4.22 20.91 -10.94
C ARG A 112 3.80 21.33 -12.33
N ALA A 113 4.12 22.56 -12.73
CA ALA A 113 3.87 23.04 -14.09
C ALA A 113 4.62 22.19 -15.13
N GLN A 114 5.86 21.78 -14.81
CA GLN A 114 6.63 20.87 -15.65
C GLN A 114 5.98 19.48 -15.73
N GLU A 115 5.57 18.88 -14.60
CA GLU A 115 4.88 17.59 -14.58
C GLU A 115 3.57 17.63 -15.37
N SER A 116 2.74 18.67 -15.20
CA SER A 116 1.51 18.86 -16.00
C SER A 116 1.82 18.93 -17.48
N SER A 117 2.80 19.76 -17.85
CA SER A 117 3.25 19.91 -19.23
C SER A 117 3.80 18.60 -19.81
N ASP A 118 4.45 17.77 -18.99
CA ASP A 118 4.97 16.48 -19.42
C ASP A 118 3.85 15.47 -19.72
N TYR A 119 2.80 15.41 -18.89
CA TYR A 119 1.62 14.59 -19.18
C TYR A 119 0.91 15.06 -20.45
N GLU A 120 0.76 16.38 -20.65
CA GLU A 120 0.20 16.95 -21.87
C GLU A 120 1.02 16.55 -23.11
N GLN A 121 2.35 16.62 -23.02
CA GLN A 121 3.24 16.25 -24.12
C GLN A 121 3.18 14.74 -24.44
N MET A 122 3.06 13.87 -23.43
CA MET A 122 2.85 12.44 -23.64
C MET A 122 1.51 12.14 -24.31
N GLU A 123 0.44 12.84 -23.91
CA GLU A 123 -0.88 12.71 -24.52
C GLU A 123 -0.88 13.16 -26.00
N LEU A 124 -0.18 14.26 -26.31
CA LEU A 124 0.04 14.70 -27.69
C LEU A 124 0.81 13.66 -28.52
N ALA A 125 1.82 13.01 -27.93
CA ALA A 125 2.56 11.93 -28.60
C ALA A 125 1.67 10.70 -28.85
N ALA A 126 0.82 10.32 -27.89
CA ALA A 126 -0.14 9.22 -28.08
C ALA A 126 -1.12 9.53 -29.22
N LYS A 127 -1.68 10.76 -29.25
CA LYS A 127 -2.55 11.23 -30.34
C LYS A 127 -1.83 11.24 -31.69
N PHE A 128 -0.57 11.65 -31.72
CA PHE A 128 0.25 11.60 -32.93
C PHE A 128 0.38 10.15 -33.43
N PHE A 129 0.80 9.20 -32.60
CA PHE A 129 0.94 7.80 -33.04
C PHE A 129 -0.39 7.18 -33.48
N ALA A 130 -1.49 7.46 -32.77
CA ALA A 130 -2.82 7.02 -33.16
C ALA A 130 -3.27 7.63 -34.50
N HIS A 131 -2.89 8.88 -34.78
CA HIS A 131 -3.13 9.54 -36.07
C HIS A 131 -2.31 8.90 -37.19
N GLN A 132 -1.02 8.64 -36.95
CA GLN A 132 -0.13 7.99 -37.93
C GLN A 132 -0.62 6.59 -38.30
N LEU A 133 -1.18 5.83 -37.35
CA LEU A 133 -1.79 4.53 -37.65
C LEU A 133 -2.92 4.61 -38.68
N ARG A 134 -3.60 5.77 -38.81
CA ARG A 134 -4.73 5.95 -39.73
C ARG A 134 -4.36 6.62 -41.04
N GLN A 135 -3.33 7.47 -41.04
CA GLN A 135 -3.06 8.41 -42.14
C GLN A 135 -1.69 8.21 -42.80
N HIS A 136 -0.74 7.52 -42.17
CA HIS A 136 0.59 7.32 -42.75
C HIS A 136 0.52 6.42 -43.99
N SER A 137 1.45 6.60 -44.94
CA SER A 137 1.55 5.73 -46.13
C SER A 137 1.69 4.25 -45.78
N ASN A 138 2.41 3.92 -44.70
CA ASN A 138 2.57 2.55 -44.19
C ASN A 138 1.39 2.05 -43.33
N SER A 139 0.32 2.83 -43.16
CA SER A 139 -0.84 2.49 -42.32
C SER A 139 -1.44 1.13 -42.66
N THR A 140 -1.67 0.86 -43.96
CA THR A 140 -2.28 -0.40 -44.42
C THR A 140 -1.51 -1.62 -43.92
N ARG A 141 -0.17 -1.61 -44.03
CA ARG A 141 0.70 -2.68 -43.54
C ARG A 141 0.51 -2.94 -42.04
N VAL A 142 0.43 -1.86 -41.26
CA VAL A 142 0.30 -1.96 -39.80
C VAL A 142 -1.09 -2.46 -39.40
N ILE A 143 -2.14 -1.99 -40.10
CA ILE A 143 -3.51 -2.45 -39.88
C ILE A 143 -3.65 -3.93 -40.25
N GLU A 144 -3.07 -4.37 -41.36
CA GLU A 144 -3.06 -5.79 -41.75
C GLU A 144 -2.35 -6.66 -40.73
N TYR A 145 -1.22 -6.19 -40.17
CA TYR A 145 -0.54 -6.85 -39.07
C TYR A 145 -1.44 -7.01 -37.83
N LEU A 146 -2.11 -5.94 -37.39
CA LEU A 146 -3.02 -5.97 -36.24
C LEU A 146 -4.22 -6.88 -36.49
N LYS A 147 -4.78 -6.89 -37.71
CA LYS A 147 -5.84 -7.81 -38.12
C LYS A 147 -5.38 -9.26 -38.14
N GLY A 148 -4.15 -9.52 -38.61
CA GLY A 148 -3.53 -10.85 -38.55
C GLY A 148 -3.34 -11.36 -37.11
N ARG A 149 -3.27 -10.45 -36.14
CA ARG A 149 -3.30 -10.74 -34.70
C ARG A 149 -4.72 -10.85 -34.12
N GLY A 150 -5.77 -10.74 -34.94
CA GLY A 150 -7.16 -10.84 -34.50
C GLY A 150 -7.68 -9.60 -33.76
N LEU A 151 -6.98 -8.46 -33.82
CA LEU A 151 -7.37 -7.25 -33.10
C LEU A 151 -8.38 -6.43 -33.89
N SER A 152 -9.51 -6.12 -33.26
CA SER A 152 -10.55 -5.26 -33.82
C SER A 152 -10.16 -3.78 -33.80
N GLY A 153 -10.84 -2.96 -34.61
CA GLY A 153 -10.68 -1.51 -34.52
C GLY A 153 -11.13 -0.92 -33.17
N GLU A 154 -12.06 -1.59 -32.50
CA GLU A 154 -12.57 -1.19 -31.18
C GLU A 154 -11.51 -1.36 -30.10
N ILE A 155 -10.86 -2.54 -30.02
CA ILE A 155 -9.80 -2.77 -29.04
C ILE A 155 -8.57 -1.88 -29.29
N VAL A 156 -8.22 -1.69 -30.57
CA VAL A 156 -7.16 -0.76 -31.00
C VAL A 156 -7.46 0.67 -30.53
N LYS A 157 -8.73 1.11 -30.64
CA LYS A 157 -9.15 2.43 -30.15
C LYS A 157 -9.16 2.52 -28.62
N GLN A 158 -9.67 1.49 -27.93
CA GLN A 158 -9.74 1.45 -26.46
C GLN A 158 -8.36 1.61 -25.82
N PHE A 159 -7.38 0.84 -26.30
CA PHE A 159 -5.99 0.90 -25.83
C PHE A 159 -5.18 2.03 -26.47
N GLN A 160 -5.77 2.85 -27.34
CA GLN A 160 -5.10 3.92 -28.11
C GLN A 160 -3.84 3.43 -28.86
N ILE A 161 -3.89 2.22 -29.42
CA ILE A 161 -2.78 1.67 -30.18
C ILE A 161 -2.50 2.58 -31.39
N GLY A 162 -1.23 2.85 -31.63
CA GLY A 162 -0.75 3.75 -32.68
C GLY A 162 0.38 3.16 -33.51
N TYR A 163 0.98 3.99 -34.35
CA TYR A 163 2.13 3.64 -35.20
C TYR A 163 3.19 4.73 -35.12
N ALA A 164 4.43 4.35 -34.82
CA ALA A 164 5.60 5.19 -34.97
C ALA A 164 6.16 5.01 -36.38
N PRO A 165 6.20 6.07 -37.22
CA PRO A 165 6.76 6.01 -38.56
C PRO A 165 8.23 5.55 -38.60
N ASP A 166 8.68 5.12 -39.77
CA ASP A 166 10.05 4.70 -40.06
C ASP A 166 11.04 5.86 -40.20
N GLY A 167 10.55 7.09 -40.36
CA GLY A 167 11.36 8.32 -40.42
C GLY A 167 12.16 8.60 -39.15
N TRP A 168 13.27 9.34 -39.29
CA TRP A 168 14.18 9.65 -38.17
C TRP A 168 13.69 10.76 -37.26
N ASP A 169 12.73 11.57 -37.68
CA ASP A 169 12.30 12.80 -37.00
C ASP A 169 10.81 13.11 -37.21
N SER A 170 9.97 12.09 -37.40
CA SER A 170 8.54 12.26 -37.66
C SER A 170 7.79 12.86 -36.47
N LEU A 171 7.99 12.32 -35.27
CA LEU A 171 7.44 12.86 -34.03
C LEU A 171 8.09 14.21 -33.70
N LEU A 172 9.42 14.29 -33.82
CA LEU A 172 10.19 15.51 -33.60
C LEU A 172 9.68 16.67 -34.48
N SER A 173 9.44 16.44 -35.76
CA SER A 173 8.93 17.46 -36.69
C SER A 173 7.50 17.91 -36.34
N SER A 174 6.69 17.02 -35.76
CA SER A 174 5.32 17.33 -35.34
C SER A 174 5.29 18.11 -34.03
N LEU A 175 6.02 17.67 -33.01
CA LEU A 175 5.88 18.17 -31.63
C LEU A 175 7.05 19.04 -31.16
N GLY A 176 8.21 18.99 -31.81
CA GLY A 176 9.43 19.72 -31.44
C GLY A 176 9.59 21.06 -32.16
N LYS A 177 8.60 21.95 -32.06
CA LYS A 177 8.54 23.22 -32.81
C LYS A 177 9.57 24.26 -32.37
N ASP A 178 10.01 24.20 -31.11
CA ASP A 178 10.97 25.10 -30.52
C ASP A 178 11.96 24.34 -29.61
N GLN A 179 13.02 25.00 -29.15
CA GLN A 179 14.06 24.36 -28.35
C GLN A 179 13.52 23.77 -27.02
N ARG A 180 12.56 24.44 -26.39
CA ARG A 180 11.96 23.97 -25.13
C ARG A 180 11.18 22.66 -25.33
N SER A 181 10.36 22.59 -26.39
CA SER A 181 9.63 21.37 -26.74
C SER A 181 10.58 20.21 -27.11
N LYS A 182 11.69 20.49 -27.80
CA LYS A 182 12.72 19.48 -28.10
C LYS A 182 13.38 18.95 -26.84
N ASP A 183 13.78 19.83 -25.93
CA ASP A 183 14.39 19.44 -24.65
C ASP A 183 13.42 18.63 -23.78
N GLN A 184 12.14 18.99 -23.80
CA GLN A 184 11.09 18.22 -23.14
C GLN A 184 10.93 16.83 -23.75
N LEU A 185 10.87 16.69 -25.08
CA LEU A 185 10.80 15.39 -25.76
C LEU A 185 12.00 14.50 -25.44
N VAL A 186 13.20 15.09 -25.30
CA VAL A 186 14.40 14.37 -24.85
C VAL A 186 14.31 13.94 -23.39
N ALA A 187 13.82 14.81 -22.50
CA ALA A 187 13.63 14.48 -21.09
C ALA A 187 12.59 13.36 -20.89
N LEU A 188 11.56 13.33 -21.76
CA LEU A 188 10.53 12.29 -21.81
C LEU A 188 10.94 11.05 -22.62
N LYS A 189 12.16 11.01 -23.15
CA LYS A 189 12.71 9.86 -23.89
C LYS A 189 11.90 9.46 -25.12
N LEU A 190 11.19 10.42 -25.72
CA LEU A 190 10.54 10.27 -27.01
C LEU A 190 11.48 10.59 -28.17
N VAL A 191 12.48 11.44 -27.90
CA VAL A 191 13.54 11.85 -28.83
C VAL A 191 14.89 11.64 -28.16
N ASN A 192 15.90 11.24 -28.92
CA ASN A 192 17.29 11.18 -28.50
C ASN A 192 18.08 12.35 -29.11
N ARG A 193 19.20 12.68 -28.47
CA ARG A 193 20.21 13.62 -28.99
C ARG A 193 21.55 12.91 -29.03
N ASN A 194 22.21 12.88 -30.19
CA ASN A 194 23.55 12.29 -30.32
C ASN A 194 24.65 13.28 -29.89
N ASP A 195 25.90 12.81 -29.85
CA ASP A 195 27.07 13.61 -29.46
C ASP A 195 27.33 14.81 -30.38
N GLN A 196 26.90 14.72 -31.64
CA GLN A 196 26.98 15.82 -32.62
C GLN A 196 25.83 16.82 -32.48
N GLY A 197 24.93 16.63 -31.51
CA GLY A 197 23.79 17.51 -31.25
C GLY A 197 22.58 17.31 -32.15
N ARG A 198 22.56 16.28 -33.01
CA ARG A 198 21.41 15.92 -33.86
C ARG A 198 20.35 15.19 -33.05
N TYR A 199 19.11 15.62 -33.21
CA TYR A 199 17.93 14.99 -32.60
C TYR A 199 17.34 13.93 -33.54
N TYR A 200 16.78 12.87 -32.96
CA TYR A 200 16.07 11.83 -33.70
C TYR A 200 15.08 11.08 -32.82
N ASP A 201 14.01 10.55 -33.40
CA ASP A 201 12.95 9.83 -32.70
C ASP A 201 13.47 8.52 -32.08
N PHE A 202 13.04 8.25 -30.84
CA PHE A 202 13.39 7.03 -30.11
C PHE A 202 12.65 5.81 -30.69
N PHE A 203 11.35 5.95 -30.93
CA PHE A 203 10.51 4.91 -31.52
C PHE A 203 10.40 5.11 -33.02
N ARG A 204 10.73 4.07 -33.79
CA ARG A 204 10.69 4.07 -35.25
C ARG A 204 10.23 2.73 -35.78
N ASP A 205 9.40 2.78 -36.81
CA ASP A 205 8.74 1.66 -37.47
C ASP A 205 8.13 0.60 -36.53
N ARG A 206 7.30 1.07 -35.58
CA ARG A 206 6.74 0.23 -34.50
C ARG A 206 5.24 0.44 -34.31
N VAL A 207 4.55 -0.64 -33.97
CA VAL A 207 3.22 -0.56 -33.34
C VAL A 207 3.42 -0.02 -31.93
N MET A 208 2.67 1.02 -31.58
CA MET A 208 2.81 1.76 -30.33
C MET A 208 1.69 1.41 -29.36
N PHE A 209 2.05 1.09 -28.13
CA PHE A 209 1.16 0.77 -27.02
C PHE A 209 1.36 1.82 -25.93
N PRO A 210 0.48 2.84 -25.81
CA PRO A 210 0.56 3.81 -24.74
C PRO A 210 0.42 3.15 -23.37
N ILE A 211 1.34 3.44 -22.46
CA ILE A 211 1.28 2.98 -21.07
C ILE A 211 0.61 4.09 -20.27
N ARG A 212 -0.50 3.74 -19.59
CA ARG A 212 -1.26 4.68 -18.78
C ARG A 212 -1.06 4.38 -17.30
N ASP A 213 -0.96 5.44 -16.52
CA ASP A 213 -0.98 5.33 -15.07
C ASP A 213 -2.39 4.97 -14.56
N ARG A 214 -2.52 4.81 -13.23
CA ARG A 214 -3.80 4.47 -12.57
C ARG A 214 -4.92 5.49 -12.82
N ARG A 215 -4.59 6.72 -13.24
CA ARG A 215 -5.53 7.81 -13.56
C ARG A 215 -5.88 7.88 -15.06
N GLY A 216 -5.22 7.07 -15.90
CA GLY A 216 -5.43 7.05 -17.34
C GLY A 216 -4.54 8.03 -18.10
N ARG A 217 -3.56 8.67 -17.45
CA ARG A 217 -2.62 9.59 -18.12
C ARG A 217 -1.53 8.78 -18.80
N VAL A 218 -1.19 9.13 -20.04
CA VAL A 218 -0.08 8.48 -20.74
C VAL A 218 1.24 8.88 -20.09
N VAL A 219 2.01 7.89 -19.65
CA VAL A 219 3.30 8.08 -18.97
C VAL A 219 4.48 7.52 -19.76
N GLY A 220 4.23 6.60 -20.70
CA GLY A 220 5.27 6.02 -21.53
C GLY A 220 4.68 5.20 -22.66
N PHE A 221 5.53 4.48 -23.39
CA PHE A 221 5.12 3.66 -24.52
C PHE A 221 5.87 2.33 -24.56
N GLY A 222 5.16 1.27 -24.94
CA GLY A 222 5.73 0.07 -25.52
C GLY A 222 5.71 0.18 -27.05
N GLY A 223 6.73 -0.33 -27.71
CA GLY A 223 6.87 -0.29 -29.17
C GLY A 223 7.27 -1.65 -29.72
N ARG A 224 6.42 -2.25 -30.56
CA ARG A 224 6.69 -3.55 -31.18
C ARG A 224 7.09 -3.39 -32.65
N ILE A 225 8.21 -3.99 -33.06
CA ILE A 225 8.57 -4.02 -34.48
C ILE A 225 7.57 -4.89 -35.26
N LEU A 226 7.29 -4.47 -36.49
CA LEU A 226 6.55 -5.30 -37.43
C LEU A 226 7.50 -6.34 -38.03
N GLU A 227 8.62 -5.85 -38.59
CA GLU A 227 9.67 -6.61 -39.27
C GLU A 227 11.00 -5.84 -39.13
N GLY A 228 12.13 -6.51 -39.40
CA GLY A 228 13.46 -5.89 -39.42
C GLY A 228 14.30 -6.11 -38.16
N ASP A 229 15.38 -5.33 -38.05
CA ASP A 229 16.41 -5.50 -37.02
C ASP A 229 16.10 -4.73 -35.72
N GLY A 230 16.52 -5.30 -34.59
CA GLY A 230 16.41 -4.70 -33.26
C GLY A 230 15.50 -5.49 -32.32
N PRO A 231 15.24 -4.97 -31.11
CA PRO A 231 14.47 -5.71 -30.12
C PRO A 231 12.99 -5.80 -30.53
N LYS A 232 12.43 -7.01 -30.41
CA LYS A 232 11.01 -7.33 -30.69
C LYS A 232 10.06 -6.33 -30.01
N TYR A 233 10.35 -6.04 -28.74
CA TYR A 233 9.68 -5.01 -27.94
C TYR A 233 10.69 -3.99 -27.43
N LEU A 234 10.32 -2.71 -27.48
CA LEU A 234 11.09 -1.59 -26.96
C LEU A 234 10.20 -0.79 -26.02
N ASN A 235 10.63 -0.61 -24.77
CA ASN A 235 9.89 0.17 -23.78
C ASN A 235 10.55 1.53 -23.59
N SER A 236 9.75 2.56 -23.32
CA SER A 236 10.25 3.84 -22.83
C SER A 236 11.27 3.61 -21.70
N PRO A 237 12.42 4.28 -21.70
CA PRO A 237 13.31 4.34 -20.55
C PRO A 237 12.63 5.00 -19.35
N GLU A 238 13.20 4.85 -18.15
CA GLU A 238 12.75 5.58 -16.95
C GLU A 238 12.74 7.09 -17.21
N THR A 239 11.67 7.76 -16.76
CA THR A 239 11.53 9.22 -16.82
C THR A 239 11.06 9.74 -15.46
N ARG A 240 10.92 11.07 -15.35
CA ARG A 240 10.36 11.68 -14.13
C ARG A 240 8.87 11.42 -13.91
N ILE A 241 8.15 10.95 -14.93
CA ILE A 241 6.72 10.60 -14.85
C ILE A 241 6.47 9.10 -15.10
N PHE A 242 7.51 8.31 -15.35
CA PHE A 242 7.37 6.89 -15.69
C PHE A 242 8.40 6.02 -14.99
N HIS A 243 7.88 5.10 -14.20
CA HIS A 243 8.65 4.11 -13.46
C HIS A 243 8.15 2.70 -13.75
N LYS A 244 8.95 1.91 -14.48
CA LYS A 244 8.54 0.57 -14.96
C LYS A 244 8.10 -0.33 -13.83
N GLY A 245 8.80 -0.29 -12.70
CA GLY A 245 8.52 -1.11 -11.53
C GLY A 245 7.26 -0.70 -10.76
N ARG A 246 6.53 0.34 -11.17
CA ARG A 246 5.30 0.81 -10.51
C ARG A 246 4.07 0.80 -11.42
N GLU A 247 4.28 0.71 -12.72
CA GLU A 247 3.20 0.69 -13.70
C GLU A 247 2.92 -0.74 -14.18
N LEU A 248 1.65 -1.04 -14.46
CA LEU A 248 1.21 -2.25 -15.13
C LEU A 248 0.38 -1.85 -16.35
N TYR A 249 0.77 -2.33 -17.54
CA TYR A 249 0.00 -2.08 -18.74
C TYR A 249 -1.38 -2.75 -18.64
N GLY A 250 -2.43 -2.06 -19.07
CA GLY A 250 -3.81 -2.55 -19.02
C GLY A 250 -4.51 -2.37 -17.68
N PHE A 251 -3.81 -1.94 -16.62
CA PHE A 251 -4.44 -1.81 -15.29
C PHE A 251 -5.54 -0.74 -15.27
N TYR A 252 -5.31 0.39 -15.95
CA TYR A 252 -6.34 1.43 -16.11
C TYR A 252 -7.55 0.88 -16.86
N GLU A 253 -7.33 0.22 -18.01
CA GLU A 253 -8.39 -0.37 -18.82
C GLU A 253 -9.18 -1.43 -18.06
N ALA A 254 -8.50 -2.28 -17.28
CA ALA A 254 -9.13 -3.28 -16.45
C ALA A 254 -10.06 -2.68 -15.40
N ARG A 255 -9.64 -1.60 -14.73
CA ARG A 255 -10.50 -0.87 -13.77
C ARG A 255 -11.68 -0.18 -14.44
N GLN A 256 -11.49 0.36 -15.65
CA GLN A 256 -12.57 1.00 -16.38
C GLN A 256 -13.62 -0.02 -16.85
N ALA A 257 -13.19 -1.22 -17.25
CA ALA A 257 -14.08 -2.27 -17.71
C ALA A 257 -14.81 -3.01 -16.57
N ASN A 258 -14.28 -2.96 -15.34
CA ASN A 258 -14.77 -3.73 -14.20
C ASN A 258 -15.02 -2.83 -12.99
N ARG A 259 -16.28 -2.71 -12.55
CA ARG A 259 -16.65 -1.95 -11.34
C ARG A 259 -15.89 -2.43 -10.10
N GLU A 260 -15.69 -3.76 -10.02
CA GLU A 260 -14.90 -4.42 -8.99
C GLU A 260 -14.09 -5.53 -9.66
N LEU A 261 -12.78 -5.56 -9.42
CA LEU A 261 -11.90 -6.58 -9.96
C LEU A 261 -11.94 -7.82 -9.06
N GLN A 262 -12.78 -8.79 -9.42
CA GLN A 262 -12.86 -10.07 -8.70
C GLN A 262 -11.58 -10.90 -8.81
N GLN A 263 -10.87 -10.76 -9.93
CA GLN A 263 -9.58 -11.38 -10.19
C GLN A 263 -8.76 -10.47 -11.14
N VAL A 264 -7.44 -10.54 -11.05
CA VAL A 264 -6.52 -9.99 -12.05
C VAL A 264 -5.59 -11.08 -12.57
N VAL A 265 -5.32 -11.08 -13.88
CA VAL A 265 -4.34 -11.96 -14.52
C VAL A 265 -3.13 -11.13 -14.91
N ILE A 266 -1.94 -11.45 -14.39
CA ILE A 266 -0.70 -10.83 -14.83
C ILE A 266 -0.02 -11.70 -15.89
N VAL A 267 0.30 -11.09 -17.04
CA VAL A 267 0.98 -11.68 -18.20
C VAL A 267 2.26 -10.90 -18.52
N GLU A 268 3.04 -11.37 -19.50
CA GLU A 268 4.35 -10.78 -19.82
C GLU A 268 4.29 -9.62 -20.82
N GLY A 269 3.36 -9.65 -21.77
CA GLY A 269 3.37 -8.75 -22.92
C GLY A 269 2.13 -7.87 -23.09
N TYR A 270 2.32 -6.74 -23.79
CA TYR A 270 1.22 -5.85 -24.21
C TYR A 270 0.19 -6.58 -25.06
N MET A 271 0.67 -7.39 -26.00
CA MET A 271 -0.20 -8.12 -26.93
C MET A 271 -1.06 -9.16 -26.21
N ASP A 272 -0.54 -9.78 -25.15
CA ASP A 272 -1.29 -10.73 -24.33
C ASP A 272 -2.48 -10.05 -23.68
N VAL A 273 -2.25 -8.89 -23.07
CA VAL A 273 -3.32 -8.07 -22.46
C VAL A 273 -4.38 -7.68 -23.49
N VAL A 274 -3.95 -7.17 -24.66
CA VAL A 274 -4.88 -6.71 -25.68
C VAL A 274 -5.65 -7.88 -26.31
N ALA A 275 -5.00 -9.04 -26.52
CA ALA A 275 -5.63 -10.24 -27.07
C ALA A 275 -6.63 -10.85 -26.08
N LEU A 276 -6.29 -10.91 -24.79
CA LEU A 276 -7.20 -11.35 -23.73
C LEU A 276 -8.41 -10.40 -23.64
N ALA A 277 -8.18 -9.09 -23.66
CA ALA A 277 -9.27 -8.11 -23.66
C ALA A 277 -10.16 -8.21 -24.91
N GLN A 278 -9.58 -8.45 -26.09
CA GLN A 278 -10.31 -8.73 -27.34
C GLN A 278 -11.19 -10.00 -27.23
N ALA A 279 -10.76 -10.98 -26.45
CA ALA A 279 -11.51 -12.20 -26.15
C ALA A 279 -12.56 -12.01 -25.03
N GLY A 280 -12.66 -10.82 -24.43
CA GLY A 280 -13.57 -10.52 -23.32
C GLY A 280 -12.99 -10.73 -21.93
N ILE A 281 -11.72 -11.12 -21.82
CA ILE A 281 -10.98 -11.23 -20.56
C ILE A 281 -10.37 -9.85 -20.25
N SER A 282 -11.19 -8.95 -19.74
CA SER A 282 -10.86 -7.53 -19.55
C SER A 282 -10.02 -7.22 -18.30
N TYR A 283 -9.62 -8.23 -17.53
CA TYR A 283 -8.91 -8.11 -16.25
C TYR A 283 -7.46 -8.60 -16.33
N ALA A 284 -6.88 -8.57 -17.54
CA ALA A 284 -5.47 -8.87 -17.77
C ALA A 284 -4.60 -7.62 -17.66
N VAL A 285 -3.38 -7.77 -17.13
CA VAL A 285 -2.37 -6.71 -17.03
C VAL A 285 -0.98 -7.26 -17.34
N ALA A 286 -0.05 -6.42 -17.78
CA ALA A 286 1.32 -6.87 -18.09
C ALA A 286 2.40 -6.10 -17.32
N SER A 287 3.45 -6.82 -16.93
CA SER A 287 4.70 -6.19 -16.51
C SER A 287 5.44 -5.60 -17.71
N LEU A 288 6.23 -4.55 -17.48
CA LEU A 288 6.81 -3.73 -18.55
C LEU A 288 8.22 -4.19 -18.95
N GLY A 289 8.35 -5.47 -19.28
CA GLY A 289 9.62 -6.10 -19.70
C GLY A 289 10.59 -6.37 -18.53
N THR A 290 10.07 -6.53 -17.32
CA THR A 290 10.81 -6.93 -16.12
C THR A 290 10.04 -8.01 -15.37
N ALA A 291 10.71 -8.74 -14.48
CA ALA A 291 10.00 -9.56 -13.49
C ALA A 291 9.02 -8.67 -12.69
N THR A 292 7.89 -9.25 -12.29
CA THR A 292 6.86 -8.54 -11.52
C THR A 292 7.44 -8.06 -10.19
N THR A 293 7.34 -6.76 -9.93
CA THR A 293 7.91 -6.12 -8.74
C THR A 293 6.98 -6.20 -7.53
N THR A 294 7.55 -5.96 -6.34
CA THR A 294 6.78 -5.86 -5.09
C THR A 294 5.74 -4.75 -5.16
N GLU A 295 6.05 -3.59 -5.74
CA GLU A 295 5.13 -2.46 -5.87
C GLU A 295 3.96 -2.79 -6.81
N GLN A 296 4.22 -3.50 -7.92
CA GLN A 296 3.17 -3.97 -8.82
C GLN A 296 2.25 -4.97 -8.12
N LEU A 297 2.81 -5.95 -7.40
CA LEU A 297 2.03 -6.93 -6.63
C LEU A 297 1.21 -6.24 -5.53
N GLN A 298 1.78 -5.25 -4.84
CA GLN A 298 1.06 -4.48 -3.83
C GLN A 298 -0.12 -3.71 -4.45
N MET A 299 0.06 -3.12 -5.64
CA MET A 299 -1.02 -2.49 -6.37
C MET A 299 -2.13 -3.50 -6.72
N LEU A 300 -1.76 -4.71 -7.16
CA LEU A 300 -2.72 -5.77 -7.50
C LEU A 300 -3.48 -6.29 -6.27
N PHE A 301 -2.80 -6.58 -5.17
CA PHE A 301 -3.44 -7.07 -3.95
C PHE A 301 -4.32 -6.03 -3.24
N ARG A 302 -4.12 -4.75 -3.53
CA ARG A 302 -5.06 -3.68 -3.14
C ARG A 302 -6.30 -3.66 -4.04
N ALA A 303 -6.16 -3.99 -5.32
CA ALA A 303 -7.24 -3.97 -6.29
C ALA A 303 -8.12 -5.22 -6.24
N THR A 304 -7.56 -6.37 -5.87
CA THR A 304 -8.27 -7.65 -5.81
C THR A 304 -7.65 -8.60 -4.80
N ARG A 305 -8.45 -9.54 -4.31
CA ARG A 305 -7.98 -10.65 -3.46
C ARG A 305 -7.40 -11.81 -4.27
N LYS A 306 -7.70 -11.91 -5.57
CA LYS A 306 -7.30 -13.05 -6.40
C LYS A 306 -6.41 -12.62 -7.56
N VAL A 307 -5.15 -13.04 -7.56
CA VAL A 307 -4.19 -12.76 -8.63
C VAL A 307 -3.70 -14.07 -9.23
N VAL A 308 -3.78 -14.19 -10.56
CA VAL A 308 -3.24 -15.32 -11.30
C VAL A 308 -2.06 -14.83 -12.15
N CYS A 309 -0.88 -15.37 -11.90
CA CYS A 309 0.28 -15.11 -12.74
C CYS A 309 0.33 -16.12 -13.88
N CYS A 310 0.12 -15.65 -15.10
CA CYS A 310 0.12 -16.46 -16.32
C CYS A 310 1.42 -16.21 -17.09
N TYR A 311 2.32 -17.18 -17.07
CA TYR A 311 3.64 -17.10 -17.70
C TYR A 311 3.76 -18.11 -18.83
N ASP A 312 4.67 -17.80 -19.76
CA ASP A 312 5.00 -18.69 -20.86
C ASP A 312 5.57 -20.02 -20.31
N GLY A 313 5.35 -21.11 -21.05
CA GLY A 313 5.77 -22.46 -20.67
C GLY A 313 7.29 -22.68 -20.66
N ASP A 314 8.07 -21.71 -21.11
CA ASP A 314 9.52 -21.87 -21.26
C ASP A 314 10.29 -21.65 -19.94
N ARG A 315 11.63 -21.75 -20.02
CA ARG A 315 12.49 -21.53 -18.85
C ARG A 315 12.45 -20.08 -18.37
N ALA A 316 12.32 -19.11 -19.26
CA ALA A 316 12.30 -17.70 -18.90
C ALA A 316 11.01 -17.37 -18.14
N GLY A 317 9.86 -17.88 -18.58
CA GLY A 317 8.57 -17.77 -17.90
C GLY A 317 8.60 -18.42 -16.51
N ARG A 318 9.20 -19.60 -16.37
CA ARG A 318 9.42 -20.23 -15.05
C ARG A 318 10.31 -19.41 -14.12
N ASP A 319 11.41 -18.87 -14.63
CA ASP A 319 12.30 -18.00 -13.85
C ASP A 319 11.63 -16.67 -13.46
N ALA A 320 10.72 -16.15 -14.28
CA ALA A 320 9.92 -14.97 -13.98
C ALA A 320 8.85 -15.27 -12.92
N ALA A 321 8.19 -16.42 -13.00
CA ALA A 321 7.23 -16.91 -12.02
C ALA A 321 7.85 -17.05 -10.63
N TRP A 322 9.05 -17.63 -10.54
CA TRP A 322 9.72 -17.77 -9.25
C TRP A 322 10.05 -16.41 -8.62
N ARG A 323 10.57 -15.47 -9.42
CA ARG A 323 10.84 -14.10 -8.95
C ARG A 323 9.58 -13.38 -8.49
N ALA A 324 8.47 -13.54 -9.22
CA ALA A 324 7.19 -12.98 -8.83
C ALA A 324 6.68 -13.56 -7.51
N LEU A 325 6.83 -14.88 -7.32
CA LEU A 325 6.51 -15.53 -6.05
C LEU A 325 7.37 -14.95 -4.91
N GLU A 326 8.69 -14.86 -5.08
CA GLU A 326 9.59 -14.31 -4.07
C GLU A 326 9.19 -12.87 -3.67
N ASN A 327 8.86 -12.03 -4.65
CA ASN A 327 8.40 -10.65 -4.41
C ASN A 327 7.03 -10.61 -3.74
N ALA A 328 6.18 -11.62 -3.94
CA ALA A 328 4.86 -11.71 -3.34
C ALA A 328 4.87 -12.17 -1.88
N LEU A 329 5.83 -13.01 -1.45
CA LEU A 329 5.89 -13.55 -0.09
C LEU A 329 5.62 -12.51 1.02
N PRO A 330 6.32 -11.35 1.08
CA PRO A 330 6.09 -10.35 2.12
C PRO A 330 4.72 -9.65 2.05
N LEU A 331 3.96 -9.85 0.98
CA LEU A 331 2.66 -9.25 0.75
C LEU A 331 1.49 -10.23 0.93
N LEU A 332 1.77 -11.54 1.06
CA LEU A 332 0.76 -12.60 1.26
C LEU A 332 0.14 -12.53 2.66
N ASN A 333 -0.81 -11.61 2.82
CA ASN A 333 -1.69 -11.49 3.98
C ASN A 333 -2.90 -12.44 3.87
N ASP A 334 -3.62 -12.60 4.98
CA ASP A 334 -4.82 -13.44 5.01
C ASP A 334 -5.86 -13.02 3.96
N GLY A 335 -6.41 -14.00 3.27
CA GLY A 335 -7.43 -13.82 2.23
C GLY A 335 -6.89 -13.38 0.86
N ILE A 336 -5.57 -13.26 0.66
CA ILE A 336 -4.98 -13.10 -0.68
C ILE A 336 -4.80 -14.49 -1.30
N GLU A 337 -5.38 -14.70 -2.47
CA GLU A 337 -5.20 -15.89 -3.31
C GLU A 337 -4.23 -15.55 -4.45
N LEU A 338 -3.08 -16.22 -4.46
CA LEU A 338 -2.09 -16.13 -5.52
C LEU A 338 -1.93 -17.51 -6.18
N SER A 339 -2.05 -17.55 -7.50
CA SER A 339 -1.93 -18.77 -8.30
C SER A 339 -1.07 -18.56 -9.54
N PHE A 340 -0.52 -19.63 -10.08
CA PHE A 340 0.40 -19.64 -11.22
C PHE A 340 -0.16 -20.56 -12.32
N LEU A 341 -0.29 -20.01 -13.52
CA LEU A 341 -0.65 -20.73 -14.72
C LEU A 341 0.57 -20.75 -15.66
N PHE A 342 1.07 -21.95 -15.96
CA PHE A 342 2.11 -22.15 -16.95
C PHE A 342 1.45 -22.65 -18.24
N LEU A 343 1.69 -21.93 -19.33
CA LEU A 343 1.17 -22.33 -20.64
C LEU A 343 1.98 -23.48 -21.24
N PRO A 344 1.46 -24.21 -22.24
CA PRO A 344 2.24 -25.19 -22.99
C PRO A 344 3.47 -24.55 -23.66
N ASP A 345 4.53 -25.34 -23.84
CA ASP A 345 5.77 -24.88 -24.51
C ASP A 345 5.45 -24.28 -25.89
N GLY A 346 5.91 -23.05 -26.11
CA GLY A 346 5.74 -22.31 -27.36
C GLY A 346 4.41 -21.58 -27.53
N GLU A 347 3.52 -21.63 -26.55
CA GLU A 347 2.30 -20.82 -26.50
C GLU A 347 2.48 -19.62 -25.56
N ASP A 348 1.90 -18.48 -25.95
CA ASP A 348 1.72 -17.26 -25.14
C ASP A 348 0.21 -17.00 -24.94
N PRO A 349 -0.22 -16.11 -24.02
CA PRO A 349 -1.64 -15.86 -23.82
C PRO A 349 -2.36 -15.36 -25.09
N ASP A 350 -1.70 -14.55 -25.94
CA ASP A 350 -2.22 -14.11 -27.25
C ASP A 350 -2.57 -15.30 -28.16
N THR A 351 -1.62 -16.20 -28.40
CA THR A 351 -1.77 -17.36 -29.28
C THR A 351 -2.76 -18.37 -28.72
N LEU A 352 -2.67 -18.65 -27.42
CA LEU A 352 -3.51 -19.66 -26.79
C LEU A 352 -4.99 -19.24 -26.76
N VAL A 353 -5.30 -18.01 -26.31
CA VAL A 353 -6.70 -17.54 -26.24
C VAL A 353 -7.36 -17.49 -27.62
N ARG A 354 -6.59 -17.19 -28.68
CA ARG A 354 -7.11 -17.24 -30.06
C ARG A 354 -7.38 -18.65 -30.55
N LYS A 355 -6.61 -19.64 -30.08
CA LYS A 355 -6.72 -21.04 -30.47
C LYS A 355 -7.86 -21.77 -29.76
N GLU A 356 -8.03 -21.56 -28.46
CA GLU A 356 -9.03 -22.28 -27.66
C GLU A 356 -10.25 -21.45 -27.24
N GLY A 357 -10.19 -20.13 -27.41
CA GLY A 357 -11.25 -19.20 -27.04
C GLY A 357 -11.27 -18.84 -25.55
N ALA A 358 -12.01 -17.78 -25.22
CA ALA A 358 -12.05 -17.20 -23.89
C ALA A 358 -12.51 -18.20 -22.81
N SER A 359 -13.55 -19.00 -23.08
CA SER A 359 -14.10 -19.93 -22.10
C SER A 359 -13.08 -20.99 -21.66
N ALA A 360 -12.33 -21.56 -22.59
CA ALA A 360 -11.31 -22.56 -22.28
C ALA A 360 -10.12 -21.92 -21.54
N PHE A 361 -9.70 -20.72 -21.96
CA PHE A 361 -8.64 -19.99 -21.28
C PHE A 361 -9.04 -19.62 -19.83
N THR A 362 -10.28 -19.17 -19.61
CA THR A 362 -10.80 -18.90 -18.26
C THR A 362 -10.84 -20.16 -17.40
N GLU A 363 -11.17 -21.32 -17.97
CA GLU A 363 -11.12 -22.59 -17.24
C GLU A 363 -9.69 -22.95 -16.81
N ARG A 364 -8.68 -22.70 -17.66
CA ARG A 364 -7.27 -22.85 -17.26
C ARG A 364 -6.89 -21.93 -16.12
N LEU A 365 -7.35 -20.68 -16.14
CA LEU A 365 -7.12 -19.73 -15.03
C LEU A 365 -7.73 -20.24 -13.72
N ASN A 366 -8.89 -20.91 -13.77
CA ASN A 366 -9.52 -21.50 -12.59
C ASN A 366 -8.75 -22.72 -12.06
N GLN A 367 -8.04 -23.42 -12.94
CA GLN A 367 -7.20 -24.59 -12.61
C GLN A 367 -5.74 -24.23 -12.34
N ALA A 368 -5.41 -22.93 -12.26
CA ALA A 368 -4.07 -22.46 -11.98
C ALA A 368 -3.54 -23.04 -10.65
N GLN A 369 -2.26 -23.38 -10.64
CA GLN A 369 -1.60 -23.99 -9.49
C GLN A 369 -1.51 -22.97 -8.34
N SER A 370 -1.93 -23.35 -7.13
CA SER A 370 -1.80 -22.46 -5.97
C SER A 370 -0.33 -22.07 -5.72
N PHE A 371 -0.06 -20.89 -5.14
CA PHE A 371 1.31 -20.50 -4.82
C PHE A 371 2.01 -21.51 -3.91
N THR A 372 1.27 -22.18 -3.01
CA THR A 372 1.82 -23.20 -2.11
C THR A 372 2.23 -24.46 -2.87
N ASP A 373 1.43 -24.90 -3.84
CA ASP A 373 1.79 -26.01 -4.71
C ASP A 373 3.00 -25.67 -5.58
N TYR A 374 2.98 -24.50 -6.20
CA TYR A 374 4.08 -24.04 -7.05
C TYR A 374 5.38 -23.89 -6.25
N PHE A 375 5.32 -23.32 -5.05
CA PHE A 375 6.47 -23.15 -4.15
C PHE A 375 7.24 -24.46 -3.93
N PHE A 376 6.53 -25.53 -3.58
CA PHE A 376 7.18 -26.82 -3.34
C PHE A 376 7.53 -27.55 -4.64
N ALA A 377 6.70 -27.44 -5.68
CA ALA A 377 7.03 -28.02 -6.99
C ALA A 377 8.37 -27.49 -7.49
N HIS A 378 8.60 -26.18 -7.42
CA HIS A 378 9.85 -25.55 -7.82
C HIS A 378 11.04 -25.99 -6.95
N LEU A 379 10.93 -25.92 -5.62
CA LEU A 379 12.04 -26.27 -4.73
C LEU A 379 12.43 -27.76 -4.83
N THR A 380 11.47 -28.64 -5.12
CA THR A 380 11.71 -30.09 -5.21
C THR A 380 12.12 -30.56 -6.60
N GLU A 381 12.05 -29.71 -7.63
CA GLU A 381 12.35 -30.07 -9.02
C GLU A 381 13.75 -30.70 -9.19
N THR A 382 14.72 -30.22 -8.43
CA THR A 382 16.13 -30.67 -8.50
C THR A 382 16.61 -31.34 -7.22
N ILE A 383 15.74 -31.53 -6.22
CA ILE A 383 16.11 -32.06 -4.90
C ILE A 383 15.51 -33.45 -4.71
N ASP A 384 16.38 -34.44 -4.49
CA ASP A 384 15.95 -35.77 -4.05
C ASP A 384 15.49 -35.74 -2.57
N VAL A 385 14.18 -35.58 -2.39
CA VAL A 385 13.52 -35.55 -1.08
C VAL A 385 13.49 -36.92 -0.36
N GLN A 386 13.96 -38.01 -0.99
CA GLN A 386 14.12 -39.30 -0.31
C GLN A 386 15.42 -39.38 0.48
N SER A 387 16.47 -38.67 0.05
CA SER A 387 17.77 -38.64 0.73
C SER A 387 17.82 -37.65 1.90
N ASP A 388 18.60 -37.96 2.94
CA ASP A 388 18.81 -37.03 4.06
C ASP A 388 19.51 -35.74 3.62
N ALA A 389 20.42 -35.83 2.64
CA ALA A 389 21.08 -34.67 2.05
C ALA A 389 20.10 -33.75 1.33
N GLY A 390 19.19 -34.30 0.52
CA GLY A 390 18.16 -33.53 -0.18
C GLY A 390 17.13 -32.94 0.78
N LYS A 391 16.69 -33.68 1.79
CA LYS A 391 15.83 -33.15 2.87
C LYS A 391 16.48 -31.96 3.61
N SER A 392 17.76 -32.07 3.93
CA SER A 392 18.53 -30.98 4.56
C SER A 392 18.61 -29.75 3.65
N LEU A 393 18.85 -29.95 2.36
CA LEU A 393 18.89 -28.87 1.37
C LEU A 393 17.53 -28.19 1.20
N LEU A 394 16.44 -28.96 1.10
CA LEU A 394 15.08 -28.44 1.00
C LEU A 394 14.73 -27.58 2.22
N LEU A 395 15.04 -28.06 3.44
CA LEU A 395 14.83 -27.29 4.66
C LEU A 395 15.62 -25.98 4.63
N LYS A 396 16.90 -26.02 4.22
CA LYS A 396 17.77 -24.84 4.13
C LYS A 396 17.25 -23.80 3.14
N GLN A 397 16.63 -24.21 2.03
CA GLN A 397 16.10 -23.30 1.01
C GLN A 397 14.68 -22.81 1.34
N ALA A 398 13.79 -23.69 1.78
CA ALA A 398 12.39 -23.36 2.01
C ALA A 398 12.21 -22.44 3.23
N LYS A 399 12.94 -22.70 4.32
CA LYS A 399 12.73 -22.01 5.59
C LYS A 399 12.89 -20.47 5.50
N PRO A 400 13.99 -19.91 4.94
CA PRO A 400 14.13 -18.46 4.82
C PRO A 400 13.05 -17.80 3.96
N LEU A 401 12.48 -18.54 3.00
CA LEU A 401 11.39 -18.03 2.17
C LEU A 401 10.07 -18.05 2.92
N ILE A 402 9.77 -19.12 3.65
CA ILE A 402 8.55 -19.22 4.47
C ILE A 402 8.56 -18.16 5.58
N GLU A 403 9.73 -17.88 6.17
CA GLU A 403 9.92 -16.78 7.13
C GLU A 403 9.49 -15.40 6.56
N ARG A 404 9.59 -15.18 5.25
CA ARG A 404 9.19 -13.91 4.60
C ARG A 404 7.68 -13.76 4.41
N VAL A 405 6.89 -14.82 4.54
CA VAL A 405 5.43 -14.77 4.31
C VAL A 405 4.77 -13.96 5.42
N ALA A 406 3.93 -12.97 5.08
CA ALA A 406 3.31 -12.08 6.07
C ALA A 406 2.23 -12.78 6.94
N SER A 407 1.36 -13.58 6.32
CA SER A 407 0.30 -14.35 6.99
C SER A 407 0.85 -15.48 7.86
N GLU A 408 0.36 -15.58 9.10
CA GLU A 408 0.68 -16.71 9.99
C GLU A 408 0.06 -18.01 9.48
N PHE A 409 -1.19 -17.95 9.02
CA PHE A 409 -1.88 -19.10 8.44
C PHE A 409 -1.13 -19.71 7.25
N TYR A 410 -0.66 -18.88 6.32
CA TYR A 410 0.13 -19.37 5.18
C TYR A 410 1.49 -19.91 5.59
N ARG A 411 2.17 -19.29 6.58
CA ARG A 411 3.42 -19.84 7.13
C ARG A 411 3.21 -21.23 7.72
N ASP A 412 2.17 -21.40 8.53
CA ASP A 412 1.85 -22.68 9.16
C ASP A 412 1.52 -23.75 8.12
N THR A 413 0.71 -23.40 7.12
CA THR A 413 0.38 -24.31 5.99
C THR A 413 1.62 -24.75 5.23
N LEU A 414 2.53 -23.83 4.91
CA LEU A 414 3.79 -24.15 4.24
C LEU A 414 4.69 -25.01 5.14
N MET A 415 4.73 -24.72 6.45
CA MET A 415 5.49 -25.51 7.42
C MET A 415 4.98 -26.93 7.58
N GLU A 416 3.66 -27.13 7.65
CA GLU A 416 3.05 -28.46 7.68
C GLU A 416 3.39 -29.26 6.43
N ARG A 417 3.35 -28.62 5.26
CA ARG A 417 3.70 -29.28 4.00
C ARG A 417 5.18 -29.61 3.93
N LEU A 418 6.06 -28.71 4.38
CA LEU A 418 7.49 -28.96 4.50
C LEU A 418 7.76 -30.14 5.43
N ALA A 419 7.12 -30.18 6.60
CA ALA A 419 7.26 -31.28 7.56
C ALA A 419 6.87 -32.64 6.97
N ARG A 420 5.76 -32.68 6.23
CA ARG A 420 5.31 -33.87 5.49
C ARG A 420 6.35 -34.33 4.46
N LEU A 421 6.92 -33.42 3.68
CA LEU A 421 7.99 -33.75 2.71
C LEU A 421 9.26 -34.27 3.40
N LEU A 422 9.60 -33.74 4.57
CA LEU A 422 10.76 -34.18 5.35
C LEU A 422 10.52 -35.47 6.15
N ARG A 423 9.26 -35.95 6.22
CA ARG A 423 8.81 -37.04 7.12
C ARG A 423 9.18 -36.77 8.58
N ARG A 424 8.97 -35.53 9.04
CA ARG A 424 9.22 -35.09 10.43
C ARG A 424 7.95 -34.51 11.03
N GLU A 425 7.87 -34.50 12.36
CA GLU A 425 6.81 -33.79 13.06
C GLU A 425 7.03 -32.26 12.95
N THR A 426 5.94 -31.51 12.77
CA THR A 426 5.95 -30.04 12.64
C THR A 426 6.56 -29.34 13.85
N SER A 427 6.29 -29.86 15.05
CA SER A 427 6.84 -29.40 16.34
C SER A 427 8.37 -29.36 16.37
N GLN A 428 9.03 -30.32 15.70
CA GLN A 428 10.48 -30.43 15.64
C GLN A 428 11.13 -29.41 14.69
N LEU A 429 10.37 -28.90 13.72
CA LEU A 429 10.83 -27.91 12.73
C LEU A 429 10.54 -26.47 13.19
N ALA A 430 9.40 -26.25 13.87
CA ALA A 430 8.99 -24.95 14.39
C ALA A 430 9.99 -24.37 15.42
N SER A 431 10.65 -25.23 16.21
CA SER A 431 11.66 -24.81 17.19
C SER A 431 12.94 -24.22 16.60
N GLN A 432 13.16 -24.37 15.29
CA GLN A 432 14.37 -23.91 14.62
C GLN A 432 14.18 -22.59 13.87
N ILE A 433 12.95 -22.11 13.69
CA ILE A 433 12.62 -20.90 12.93
C ILE A 433 12.64 -19.71 13.87
N LYS A 434 13.57 -18.76 13.63
CA LYS A 434 13.43 -17.41 14.18
C LYS A 434 12.51 -16.69 13.22
N ALA A 435 11.23 -16.61 13.58
CA ALA A 435 10.32 -15.71 12.90
C ALA A 435 11.02 -14.34 12.76
N PRO A 436 11.04 -13.70 11.57
CA PRO A 436 11.25 -12.26 11.58
C PRO A 436 10.21 -11.72 12.55
N THR A 437 10.65 -10.84 13.45
CA THR A 437 9.82 -10.22 14.48
C THR A 437 8.78 -9.29 13.84
N ALA A 438 7.87 -9.87 13.06
CA ALA A 438 6.55 -9.35 12.83
C ALA A 438 5.82 -9.54 14.16
N ALA A 439 5.60 -8.43 14.85
CA ALA A 439 4.81 -8.39 16.07
C ALA A 439 3.50 -9.15 15.83
N LYS A 440 3.37 -10.33 16.46
CA LYS A 440 2.11 -11.08 16.57
C LYS A 440 0.99 -10.08 16.82
N ALA A 441 0.00 -10.04 15.94
CA ALA A 441 -1.28 -9.42 16.29
C ALA A 441 -1.91 -10.34 17.34
N PRO A 442 -2.03 -9.94 18.61
CA PRO A 442 -2.66 -10.79 19.60
C PRO A 442 -4.17 -10.77 19.35
N GLN A 443 -4.77 -11.95 19.15
CA GLN A 443 -6.20 -12.17 19.40
C GLN A 443 -6.50 -12.46 20.88
N ASP A 444 -5.76 -11.86 21.80
CA ASP A 444 -6.15 -11.78 23.20
C ASP A 444 -6.45 -10.32 23.53
N GLY A 445 -7.62 -10.06 24.10
CA GLY A 445 -8.04 -8.73 24.54
C GLY A 445 -6.88 -8.03 25.25
N LEU A 446 -6.46 -6.88 24.73
CA LEU A 446 -5.34 -6.11 25.25
C LEU A 446 -5.50 -5.99 26.77
N LYS A 447 -4.64 -6.66 27.57
CA LYS A 447 -4.73 -6.59 29.04
C LYS A 447 -4.64 -5.13 29.46
N MET A 448 -5.74 -4.57 29.96
CA MET A 448 -5.88 -3.16 30.30
C MET A 448 -5.25 -2.87 31.66
N THR A 449 -3.94 -2.59 31.65
CA THR A 449 -3.23 -2.05 32.82
C THR A 449 -3.66 -0.61 33.11
N PRO A 450 -3.43 -0.08 34.33
CA PRO A 450 -3.69 1.34 34.61
C PRO A 450 -3.05 2.28 33.58
N MET A 451 -1.80 1.99 33.15
CA MET A 451 -1.11 2.78 32.13
C MET A 451 -1.84 2.76 30.78
N ARG A 452 -2.25 1.57 30.31
CA ARG A 452 -3.01 1.44 29.06
C ARG A 452 -4.39 2.07 29.17
N ARG A 453 -5.04 2.01 30.35
CA ARG A 453 -6.32 2.68 30.61
C ARG A 453 -6.16 4.19 30.53
N ALA A 454 -5.16 4.78 31.18
CA ALA A 454 -4.88 6.21 31.10
C ALA A 454 -4.65 6.65 29.65
N ILE A 455 -3.73 5.99 28.94
CA ILE A 455 -3.44 6.32 27.53
C ILE A 455 -4.70 6.12 26.67
N GLY A 456 -5.43 5.03 26.84
CA GLY A 456 -6.64 4.75 26.07
C GLY A 456 -7.77 5.75 26.33
N LEU A 457 -7.99 6.15 27.59
CA LEU A 457 -8.96 7.19 27.93
C LEU A 457 -8.55 8.53 27.33
N LEU A 458 -7.29 8.93 27.45
CA LEU A 458 -6.80 10.19 26.89
C LEU A 458 -6.86 10.22 25.36
N VAL A 459 -6.60 9.10 24.69
CA VAL A 459 -6.73 9.01 23.22
C VAL A 459 -8.19 9.07 22.78
N GLN A 460 -9.11 8.46 23.52
CA GLN A 460 -10.55 8.47 23.20
C GLN A 460 -11.26 9.75 23.62
N HIS A 461 -10.72 10.45 24.62
CA HIS A 461 -11.28 11.64 25.23
C HIS A 461 -10.16 12.67 25.46
N PRO A 462 -9.62 13.30 24.40
CA PRO A 462 -8.44 14.16 24.55
C PRO A 462 -8.66 15.41 25.40
N TYR A 463 -9.91 15.84 25.59
CA TYR A 463 -10.25 16.95 26.49
C TYR A 463 -9.78 16.71 27.95
N LEU A 464 -9.59 15.44 28.35
CA LEU A 464 -9.08 15.08 29.67
C LEU A 464 -7.70 15.70 29.99
N GLY A 465 -6.87 15.96 28.98
CA GLY A 465 -5.57 16.63 29.17
C GLY A 465 -5.67 18.08 29.62
N GLN A 466 -6.84 18.71 29.47
CA GLN A 466 -7.11 20.08 29.93
C GLN A 466 -7.72 20.12 31.34
N GLU A 467 -8.39 19.04 31.73
CA GLU A 467 -9.08 18.92 33.04
C GLU A 467 -8.13 18.54 34.17
N ILE A 468 -7.06 17.79 33.88
CA ILE A 468 -6.10 17.33 34.89
C ILE A 468 -4.77 18.09 34.75
N PRO A 469 -4.21 18.65 35.84
CA PRO A 469 -2.88 19.24 35.82
C PRO A 469 -1.80 18.21 35.48
N LEU A 470 -0.93 18.57 34.53
CA LEU A 470 0.23 17.76 34.20
C LEU A 470 1.29 17.82 35.30
N HIS A 471 1.63 16.66 35.86
CA HIS A 471 2.71 16.49 36.84
C HIS A 471 3.99 16.01 36.15
N HIS A 472 4.87 16.93 35.76
CA HIS A 472 6.12 16.60 35.05
C HIS A 472 7.06 15.71 35.87
N GLU A 473 6.94 15.72 37.19
CA GLU A 473 7.72 14.89 38.12
C GLU A 473 7.52 13.40 37.88
N LEU A 474 6.35 12.99 37.36
CA LEU A 474 6.05 11.60 37.01
C LEU A 474 6.99 11.03 35.95
N ARG A 475 7.77 11.86 35.24
CA ARG A 475 8.82 11.38 34.33
C ARG A 475 9.85 10.49 35.05
N GLY A 476 10.04 10.64 36.36
CA GLY A 476 10.91 9.78 37.16
C GLY A 476 10.30 8.43 37.58
N LEU A 477 9.00 8.21 37.33
CA LEU A 477 8.33 6.95 37.67
C LEU A 477 8.85 5.81 36.77
N LYS A 478 9.32 4.72 37.38
CA LYS A 478 9.87 3.55 36.67
C LYS A 478 8.76 2.61 36.19
N GLN A 479 7.80 3.15 35.44
CA GLN A 479 6.68 2.40 34.88
C GLN A 479 6.70 2.45 33.34
N PRO A 480 6.69 1.29 32.65
CA PRO A 480 6.65 1.26 31.18
C PRO A 480 5.43 2.02 30.64
N GLY A 481 5.67 2.94 29.71
CA GLY A 481 4.63 3.76 29.06
C GLY A 481 4.39 5.14 29.67
N ILE A 482 5.02 5.49 30.80
CA ILE A 482 4.82 6.80 31.44
C ILE A 482 5.25 7.97 30.55
N GLU A 483 6.36 7.83 29.81
CA GLU A 483 6.84 8.88 28.90
C GLU A 483 5.83 9.15 27.76
N LEU A 484 5.20 8.10 27.24
CA LEU A 484 4.17 8.22 26.21
C LEU A 484 2.92 8.91 26.76
N LEU A 485 2.46 8.52 27.96
CA LEU A 485 1.33 9.15 28.62
C LEU A 485 1.58 10.65 28.83
N LEU A 486 2.76 11.03 29.34
CA LEU A 486 3.12 12.43 29.56
C LEU A 486 3.20 13.23 28.27
N LYS A 487 3.79 12.67 27.19
CA LYS A 487 3.82 13.34 25.88
C LYS A 487 2.42 13.57 25.30
N LEU A 488 1.54 12.57 25.37
CA LEU A 488 0.15 12.71 24.94
C LEU A 488 -0.60 13.74 25.80
N HIS A 489 -0.35 13.75 27.11
CA HIS A 489 -0.97 14.71 28.02
C HIS A 489 -0.47 16.14 27.76
N GLU A 490 0.83 16.34 27.52
CA GLU A 490 1.40 17.64 27.11
C GLU A 490 0.72 18.16 25.84
N GLN A 491 0.54 17.30 24.83
CA GLN A 491 -0.09 17.67 23.56
C GLN A 491 -1.57 18.04 23.72
N THR A 492 -2.33 17.23 24.45
CA THR A 492 -3.76 17.43 24.68
C THR A 492 -4.07 18.57 25.65
N GLN A 493 -3.12 18.91 26.52
CA GLN A 493 -3.18 20.10 27.36
C GLN A 493 -2.91 21.38 26.54
N ALA A 494 -1.96 21.32 25.60
CA ALA A 494 -1.58 22.47 24.78
C ALA A 494 -2.66 22.88 23.76
N GLN A 495 -3.46 21.92 23.27
CA GLN A 495 -4.44 22.13 22.21
C GLN A 495 -5.69 21.27 22.44
N ALA A 496 -6.87 21.79 22.11
CA ALA A 496 -8.11 21.00 22.08
C ALA A 496 -8.11 20.11 20.83
N LEU A 497 -8.02 18.79 21.02
CA LEU A 497 -7.90 17.81 19.94
C LEU A 497 -9.09 16.83 19.96
N THR A 498 -9.52 16.38 18.80
CA THR A 498 -10.34 15.16 18.66
C THR A 498 -9.45 13.91 18.65
N SER A 499 -10.04 12.73 18.87
CA SER A 499 -9.31 11.46 18.78
C SER A 499 -8.67 11.26 17.39
N ALA A 500 -9.40 11.59 16.32
CA ALA A 500 -8.89 11.48 14.95
C ALA A 500 -7.66 12.38 14.72
N GLN A 501 -7.72 13.62 15.18
CA GLN A 501 -6.61 14.57 15.08
C GLN A 501 -5.41 14.13 15.92
N LEU A 502 -5.62 13.69 17.16
CA LEU A 502 -4.55 13.21 18.02
C LEU A 502 -3.85 12.00 17.39
N LEU A 503 -4.61 11.03 16.86
CA LEU A 503 -4.03 9.87 16.18
C LEU A 503 -3.24 10.25 14.92
N GLU A 504 -3.69 11.27 14.18
CA GLU A 504 -2.98 11.74 12.99
C GLU A 504 -1.62 12.39 13.32
N LEU A 505 -1.53 13.14 14.43
CA LEU A 505 -0.26 13.73 14.87
C LEU A 505 0.84 12.68 15.12
N TRP A 506 0.43 11.45 15.47
CA TRP A 506 1.30 10.31 15.73
C TRP A 506 1.45 9.37 14.53
N ARG A 507 0.96 9.75 13.33
CA ARG A 507 1.14 8.94 12.13
C ARG A 507 2.63 8.78 11.80
N GLY A 508 3.06 7.55 11.60
CA GLY A 508 4.45 7.19 11.29
C GLY A 508 5.35 7.03 12.52
N GLU A 509 4.88 7.36 13.72
CA GLU A 509 5.64 7.15 14.95
C GLU A 509 5.60 5.67 15.39
N PRO A 510 6.62 5.16 16.11
CA PRO A 510 6.65 3.77 16.58
C PRO A 510 5.41 3.34 17.37
N GLU A 511 4.78 4.28 18.09
CA GLU A 511 3.62 4.06 18.95
C GLU A 511 2.28 4.08 18.20
N GLU A 512 2.22 4.49 16.92
CA GLU A 512 0.98 4.67 16.15
C GLU A 512 0.04 3.47 16.27
N LYS A 513 0.59 2.27 16.03
CA LYS A 513 -0.19 1.01 16.04
C LYS A 513 -0.84 0.76 17.40
N ALA A 514 -0.13 1.06 18.49
CA ALA A 514 -0.64 0.86 19.85
C ALA A 514 -1.73 1.89 20.20
N LEU A 515 -1.55 3.15 19.78
CA LEU A 515 -2.53 4.21 20.00
C LEU A 515 -3.84 3.94 19.24
N ARG A 516 -3.75 3.54 17.97
CA ARG A 516 -4.93 3.14 17.17
C ARG A 516 -5.64 1.93 17.76
N GLN A 517 -4.91 0.99 18.36
CA GLN A 517 -5.51 -0.14 19.08
C GLN A 517 -6.25 0.33 20.33
N LEU A 518 -5.67 1.24 21.12
CA LEU A 518 -6.29 1.78 22.34
C LEU A 518 -7.49 2.69 22.05
N ALA A 519 -7.51 3.39 20.92
CA ALA A 519 -8.65 4.20 20.47
C ALA A 519 -9.93 3.37 20.25
N ARG A 520 -9.77 2.06 19.98
CA ARG A 520 -10.86 1.10 19.75
C ARG A 520 -11.37 0.41 21.02
N TRP A 521 -10.67 0.58 22.15
CA TRP A 521 -11.03 -0.09 23.39
C TRP A 521 -12.40 0.39 23.91
N GLN A 522 -13.35 -0.52 24.15
CA GLN A 522 -14.64 -0.17 24.73
C GLN A 522 -14.56 -0.18 26.26
N HIS A 523 -14.45 1.00 26.87
CA HIS A 523 -14.31 1.14 28.32
C HIS A 523 -15.64 1.01 29.10
N HIS A 524 -16.80 1.08 28.43
CA HIS A 524 -18.15 0.93 29.03
C HIS A 524 -18.46 1.89 30.20
N LEU A 525 -17.73 3.01 30.31
CA LEU A 525 -18.00 4.04 31.31
C LEU A 525 -19.08 4.98 30.80
N GLU A 526 -19.95 5.44 31.70
CA GLU A 526 -20.84 6.56 31.43
C GLU A 526 -20.02 7.84 31.21
N THR A 527 -20.53 8.76 30.37
CA THR A 527 -19.80 9.98 29.98
C THR A 527 -19.33 10.79 31.19
N ASP A 528 -20.13 10.88 32.24
CA ASP A 528 -19.83 11.67 33.45
C ASP A 528 -18.80 10.98 34.38
N ARG A 529 -18.51 9.69 34.16
CA ARG A 529 -17.55 8.89 34.96
C ARG A 529 -16.15 8.86 34.37
N VAL A 530 -15.99 9.28 33.11
CA VAL A 530 -14.71 9.21 32.39
C VAL A 530 -13.65 10.09 33.07
N ASN A 531 -14.01 11.31 33.47
CA ASN A 531 -13.09 12.24 34.12
C ASN A 531 -12.63 11.71 35.48
N GLN A 532 -13.56 11.17 36.27
CA GLN A 532 -13.24 10.61 37.58
C GLN A 532 -12.30 9.40 37.47
N GLU A 533 -12.58 8.47 36.56
CA GLU A 533 -11.71 7.31 36.33
C GLU A 533 -10.29 7.74 35.91
N PHE A 534 -10.19 8.70 35.00
CA PHE A 534 -8.88 9.21 34.56
C PHE A 534 -8.12 9.87 35.71
N PHE A 535 -8.81 10.66 36.54
CA PHE A 535 -8.26 11.25 37.75
C PHE A 535 -7.76 10.20 38.75
N ASP A 536 -8.57 9.17 39.04
CA ASP A 536 -8.21 8.11 39.98
C ASP A 536 -6.96 7.35 39.51
N ILE A 537 -6.82 7.11 38.21
CA ILE A 537 -5.62 6.49 37.62
C ILE A 537 -4.39 7.40 37.76
N PHE A 538 -4.54 8.72 37.55
CA PHE A 538 -3.43 9.67 37.74
C PHE A 538 -3.01 9.79 39.20
N ALA A 539 -3.97 9.83 40.13
CA ALA A 539 -3.69 9.79 41.56
C ALA A 539 -2.91 8.51 41.95
N TYR A 540 -3.31 7.36 41.40
CA TYR A 540 -2.58 6.11 41.57
C TYR A 540 -1.12 6.19 41.08
N PHE A 541 -0.82 6.87 39.96
CA PHE A 541 0.57 7.06 39.52
C PHE A 541 1.38 7.99 40.42
N ILE A 542 0.75 9.04 40.96
CA ILE A 542 1.39 9.94 41.94
C ILE A 542 1.76 9.14 43.18
N ASP A 543 0.85 8.32 43.69
CA ASP A 543 1.10 7.44 44.82
C ASP A 543 2.29 6.51 44.58
N GLN A 544 2.35 5.85 43.42
CA GLN A 544 3.46 4.98 43.06
C GLN A 544 4.78 5.75 42.94
N PHE A 545 4.75 6.98 42.42
CA PHE A 545 5.94 7.83 42.31
C PHE A 545 6.47 8.23 43.69
N VAL A 546 5.58 8.63 44.61
CA VAL A 546 5.95 8.99 45.98
C VAL A 546 6.58 7.81 46.71
N GLU A 547 5.98 6.61 46.61
CA GLU A 547 6.54 5.38 47.19
C GLU A 547 7.92 5.05 46.62
N GLN A 548 8.06 5.10 45.29
CA GLN A 548 9.34 4.85 44.63
C GLN A 548 10.41 5.84 45.10
N ARG A 549 10.10 7.14 45.12
CA ARG A 549 11.05 8.18 45.48
C ARG A 549 11.46 8.10 46.95
N ALA A 550 10.53 7.78 47.84
CA ALA A 550 10.82 7.53 49.25
C ALA A 550 11.78 6.33 49.41
N ASN A 551 11.53 5.22 48.69
CA ASN A 551 12.41 4.05 48.72
C ASN A 551 13.81 4.33 48.16
N GLU A 552 13.92 5.12 47.09
CA GLU A 552 15.21 5.53 46.53
C GLU A 552 16.04 6.37 47.51
N LEU A 553 15.40 7.30 48.21
CA LEU A 553 16.06 8.10 49.25
C LEU A 553 16.47 7.24 50.45
N LEU A 554 15.65 6.25 50.84
CA LEU A 554 15.98 5.31 51.89
C LEU A 554 17.20 4.43 51.54
N GLU A 555 17.23 3.88 50.33
CA GLU A 555 18.37 3.10 49.83
C GLU A 555 19.63 3.96 49.67
N LYS A 556 19.46 5.23 49.28
CA LYS A 556 20.57 6.18 49.27
C LYS A 556 21.13 6.40 50.66
N GLU A 557 20.30 6.69 51.68
CA GLU A 557 20.76 6.86 53.08
C GLU A 557 21.55 5.63 53.60
N ARG A 558 21.20 4.42 53.15
CA ARG A 558 21.94 3.18 53.49
C ARG A 558 23.35 3.13 52.92
N THR A 559 23.61 3.83 51.81
CA THR A 559 24.89 3.80 51.09
C THR A 559 25.70 5.08 51.25
N ALA A 560 25.05 6.23 51.41
CA ALA A 560 25.66 7.53 51.68
C ALA A 560 24.65 8.47 52.39
N PRO A 561 25.08 9.32 53.34
CA PRO A 561 24.15 10.20 54.06
C PRO A 561 23.45 11.19 53.11
N LEU A 562 22.12 11.29 53.24
CA LEU A 562 21.29 12.26 52.52
C LEU A 562 21.66 13.68 52.93
N ASN A 563 21.66 14.58 51.94
CA ASN A 563 21.86 16.00 52.21
C ASN A 563 20.60 16.62 52.86
N ARG A 564 20.70 17.89 53.30
CA ARG A 564 19.60 18.58 53.99
C ARG A 564 18.31 18.65 53.15
N THR A 565 18.44 18.89 51.85
CA THR A 565 17.31 18.98 50.91
C THR A 565 16.62 17.62 50.75
N GLU A 566 17.41 16.56 50.57
CA GLU A 566 16.92 15.19 50.41
C GLU A 566 16.24 14.67 51.68
N LYS A 567 16.74 15.04 52.87
CA LYS A 567 16.08 14.71 54.14
C LYS A 567 14.72 15.39 54.27
N GLN A 568 14.63 16.65 53.87
CA GLN A 568 13.36 17.39 53.88
C GLN A 568 12.37 16.82 52.85
N GLU A 569 12.85 16.46 51.66
CA GLU A 569 12.08 15.75 50.64
C GLU A 569 11.52 14.43 51.21
N TYR A 570 12.38 13.59 51.78
CA TYR A 570 11.98 12.30 52.36
C TYR A 570 10.91 12.43 53.45
N LEU A 571 11.06 13.38 54.38
CA LEU A 571 10.06 13.63 55.43
C LEU A 571 8.71 14.08 54.83
N THR A 572 8.74 14.89 53.77
CA THR A 572 7.52 15.35 53.09
C THR A 572 6.80 14.18 52.40
N LEU A 573 7.55 13.29 51.73
CA LEU A 573 7.00 12.09 51.11
C LEU A 573 6.40 11.13 52.14
N LEU A 574 7.06 10.93 53.29
CA LEU A 574 6.52 10.11 54.37
C LEU A 574 5.25 10.68 54.99
N GLN A 575 5.18 12.02 55.14
CA GLN A 575 3.98 12.68 55.62
C GLN A 575 2.81 12.47 54.64
N TYR A 576 3.05 12.61 53.33
CA TYR A 576 2.07 12.33 52.30
C TYR A 576 1.54 10.89 52.37
N LEU A 577 2.44 9.89 52.45
CA LEU A 577 2.05 8.47 52.55
C LEU A 577 1.23 8.18 53.81
N LYS A 578 1.56 8.81 54.93
CA LYS A 578 0.83 8.68 56.20
C LYS A 578 -0.56 9.32 56.15
N ASP A 579 -0.69 10.45 55.46
CA ASP A 579 -1.99 11.12 55.29
C ASP A 579 -2.89 10.39 54.29
N ARG A 580 -2.29 9.67 53.33
CA ARG A 580 -3.01 8.75 52.42
C ARG A 580 -3.64 7.58 53.15
N GLU A 581 -2.93 6.92 54.06
CA GLU A 581 -3.46 5.78 54.85
C GLU A 581 -4.67 6.13 55.74
N LYS A 582 -4.93 7.43 55.95
CA LYS A 582 -6.07 7.94 56.73
C LYS A 582 -7.28 8.36 55.88
N ARG A 583 -7.12 8.42 54.57
CA ARG A 583 -8.19 8.72 53.60
C ARG A 583 -8.75 7.41 53.07
#